data_AF-A0A9E2TUC2-F1
#
_entry.id   AF-A0A9E2TUC2-F1
#
_cell.length_a   1.000
_cell.length_b   1.000
_cell.length_c   1.000
_cell.angle_alpha   90.00
_cell.angle_beta   90.00
_cell.angle_gamma   90.00
#
_symmetry.space_group_name_H-M   'P 1'
#
loop_
_entity.id
_entity.type
_entity.pdbx_description
1 polymer ?
#
loop_
_entity_poly.entity_id
_entity_poly.type
_entity_poly.pdbx_seq_one_letter_code
_entity_poly.pdbx_strand_id
1 'polypeptide(L)'
;MIKMNFETDAIRTQTENALHREHSAPIYLTSSFTFASAEEARAMFNDEIPGNIYSRYSNPNTDEFITKMCQLEGTEDGLSTATGMS
;
A
#
# COMPACT_ATOMS: atom_id res chain seq x y z
N MET A 1 -4.04 -8.08 20.42
CA MET A 1 -2.77 -7.56 19.87
C MET A 1 -1.98 -6.94 21.00
N ILE A 2 -0.67 -7.19 21.08
CA ILE A 2 0.20 -6.50 22.03
C ILE A 2 0.43 -5.10 21.47
N LYS A 3 0.05 -4.06 22.21
CA LYS A 3 0.31 -2.67 21.84
C LYS A 3 1.80 -2.41 22.03
N MET A 4 2.51 -2.14 20.94
CA MET A 4 3.90 -1.70 21.00
C MET A 4 3.97 -0.21 21.37
N ASN A 5 5.18 0.29 21.59
CA ASN A 5 5.40 1.72 21.74
C ASN A 5 5.24 2.42 20.38
N PHE A 6 4.79 3.67 20.39
CA PHE A 6 4.56 4.49 19.19
C PHE A 6 5.77 4.49 18.24
N GLU A 7 6.98 4.64 18.78
CA GLU A 7 8.22 4.68 18.02
C GLU A 7 8.53 3.35 17.33
N THR A 8 8.09 2.24 17.93
CA THR A 8 8.24 0.92 17.33
C THR A 8 7.29 0.77 16.17
N ASP A 9 6.02 1.13 16.33
CA ASP A 9 5.01 1.04 15.27
C ASP A 9 5.37 1.97 14.09
N ALA A 10 5.81 3.20 14.36
CA ALA A 10 6.22 4.14 13.33
C ALA A 10 7.37 3.64 12.44
N ILE A 11 8.30 2.85 13.01
CA ILE A 11 9.48 2.33 12.31
C ILE A 11 9.27 0.93 11.75
N ARG A 12 8.51 0.07 12.45
CA ARG A 12 8.42 -1.38 12.16
C ARG A 12 7.14 -1.78 11.45
N THR A 13 6.10 -0.96 11.44
CA THR A 13 5.00 -1.14 10.49
C THR A 13 5.54 -0.85 9.10
N GLN A 14 5.65 -1.87 8.27
CA GLN A 14 6.10 -1.75 6.88
C GLN A 14 5.44 -2.86 6.06
N THR A 15 5.49 -2.74 4.74
CA THR A 15 5.02 -3.82 3.87
C THR A 15 5.86 -5.08 4.06
N GLU A 16 5.33 -6.23 3.65
CA GLU A 16 6.09 -7.47 3.69
C GLU A 16 7.35 -7.37 2.83
N ASN A 17 8.44 -8.01 3.27
CA ASN A 17 9.69 -8.01 2.52
C ASN A 17 9.44 -8.50 1.09
N ALA A 18 9.93 -7.75 0.10
CA ALA A 18 9.84 -8.18 -1.28
C ALA A 18 10.81 -9.34 -1.55
N LEU A 19 10.97 -9.65 -2.84
CA LEU A 19 11.72 -10.82 -3.32
C LEU A 19 13.15 -10.93 -2.76
N HIS A 20 13.80 -9.83 -2.42
CA HIS A 20 15.23 -9.79 -2.10
C HIS A 20 15.54 -9.63 -0.61
N ARG A 21 14.52 -9.64 0.27
CA ARG A 21 14.70 -9.51 1.74
C ARG A 21 15.47 -8.26 2.15
N GLU A 22 15.23 -7.17 1.44
CA GLU A 22 15.75 -5.85 1.73
C GLU A 22 15.23 -5.30 3.07
N HIS A 23 16.00 -4.40 3.68
CA HIS A 23 15.59 -3.75 4.93
C HIS A 23 14.49 -2.72 4.74
N SER A 24 14.50 -2.02 3.62
CA SER A 24 13.59 -0.91 3.30
C SER A 24 12.68 -1.31 2.16
N ALA A 25 11.41 -0.91 2.20
CA ALA A 25 10.48 -1.15 1.11
C ALA A 25 11.04 -0.64 -0.23
N PRO A 26 10.95 -1.43 -1.32
CA PRO A 26 11.34 -0.98 -2.65
C PRO A 26 10.49 0.22 -3.11
N ILE A 27 11.05 1.08 -3.97
CA ILE A 27 10.30 2.17 -4.58
C ILE A 27 9.71 1.70 -5.92
N TYR A 28 8.39 1.59 -5.99
CA TYR A 28 7.60 1.21 -7.15
C TYR A 28 7.33 2.43 -8.05
N LEU A 29 8.38 2.92 -8.71
CA LEU A 29 8.33 4.01 -9.71
C LEU A 29 7.69 3.57 -11.03
N THR A 30 6.41 3.22 -10.98
CA THR A 30 5.60 2.86 -12.15
C THR A 30 4.26 3.55 -12.11
N SER A 31 3.67 3.77 -13.29
CA SER A 31 2.29 4.24 -13.41
C SER A 31 1.28 3.08 -13.45
N SER A 32 1.65 1.94 -14.02
CA SER A 32 0.76 0.79 -14.25
C SER A 32 1.40 -0.54 -13.85
N PHE A 33 0.56 -1.56 -13.74
CA PHE A 33 0.92 -2.92 -13.36
C PHE A 33 0.48 -3.90 -14.45
N THR A 34 1.17 -5.04 -14.54
CA THR A 34 0.85 -6.10 -15.50
C THR A 34 -0.15 -7.09 -14.92
N PHE A 35 -0.98 -7.65 -15.79
CA PHE A 35 -1.92 -8.73 -15.46
C PHE A 35 -1.46 -10.03 -16.09
N ALA A 36 -1.71 -11.17 -15.44
CA ALA A 36 -1.44 -12.49 -15.99
C ALA A 36 -2.39 -12.85 -17.13
N SER A 37 -3.61 -12.28 -17.15
CA SER A 37 -4.57 -12.46 -18.25
C SER A 37 -5.55 -11.30 -18.41
N ALA A 38 -6.22 -11.23 -19.57
CA ALA A 38 -7.29 -10.26 -19.80
C ALA A 38 -8.50 -10.48 -18.88
N GLU A 39 -8.78 -11.73 -18.51
CA GLU A 39 -9.87 -12.07 -17.57
C GLU A 39 -9.56 -11.55 -16.15
N GLU A 40 -8.30 -11.70 -15.70
CA GLU A 40 -7.86 -11.13 -14.43
C GLU A 40 -7.99 -9.61 -14.43
N ALA A 41 -7.54 -8.94 -15.50
CA ALA A 41 -7.70 -7.50 -15.63
C ALA A 41 -9.19 -7.11 -15.49
N ARG A 42 -10.10 -7.78 -16.22
CA ARG A 42 -11.55 -7.55 -16.12
C ARG A 42 -12.05 -7.70 -14.69
N ALA A 43 -11.68 -8.78 -14.01
CA ALA A 43 -12.10 -9.07 -12.65
C ALA A 43 -11.61 -7.99 -11.66
N MET A 44 -10.35 -7.54 -11.79
CA MET A 44 -9.81 -6.45 -10.96
C MET A 44 -10.51 -5.12 -11.21
N PHE A 45 -10.78 -4.75 -12.47
CA PHE A 45 -11.53 -3.53 -12.80
C PHE A 45 -12.98 -3.54 -12.33
N ASN A 46 -13.54 -4.73 -12.05
CA ASN A 46 -14.90 -4.90 -11.53
C ASN A 46 -14.94 -5.16 -10.02
N ASP A 47 -13.83 -4.90 -9.32
CA ASP A 47 -13.65 -5.10 -7.87
C ASP A 47 -13.93 -6.54 -7.37
N GLU A 48 -13.86 -7.53 -8.27
CA GLU A 48 -14.04 -8.95 -7.93
C GLU A 48 -12.76 -9.53 -7.30
N ILE A 49 -11.60 -9.00 -7.68
CA ILE A 49 -10.27 -9.41 -7.19
C ILE A 49 -9.47 -8.16 -6.81
N PRO A 50 -8.88 -8.10 -5.61
CA PRO A 50 -8.07 -6.95 -5.21
C PRO A 50 -6.72 -6.92 -5.94
N GLY A 51 -6.18 -5.72 -6.12
CA GLY A 51 -4.79 -5.51 -6.47
C GLY A 51 -4.54 -4.20 -7.20
N ASN A 52 -3.28 -4.00 -7.57
CA ASN A 52 -2.84 -2.75 -8.16
C ASN A 52 -3.14 -2.70 -9.66
N ILE A 53 -3.92 -1.70 -10.09
CA ILE A 53 -4.25 -1.45 -11.50
C ILE A 53 -3.42 -0.27 -12.03
N TYR A 54 -3.47 0.86 -11.32
CA TYR A 54 -2.84 2.10 -11.75
C TYR A 54 -2.50 3.00 -10.56
N SER A 55 -1.29 3.54 -10.53
CA SER A 55 -0.72 4.32 -9.41
C SER A 55 -1.45 5.61 -9.06
N ARG A 56 -2.43 6.04 -9.88
CA ARG A 56 -3.30 7.19 -9.52
C ARG A 56 -4.15 6.89 -8.28
N TYR A 57 -4.56 5.64 -8.09
CA TYR A 57 -5.49 5.25 -7.04
C TYR A 57 -4.84 4.35 -5.99
N SER A 58 -3.86 3.53 -6.39
CA SER A 58 -3.21 2.54 -5.52
C SER A 58 -1.78 2.27 -5.99
N ASN A 59 -0.83 2.28 -5.06
CA ASN A 59 0.57 1.95 -5.32
C ASN A 59 1.17 1.37 -4.03
N PRO A 60 1.99 0.29 -4.09
CA PRO A 60 2.51 -0.34 -2.88
C PRO A 60 3.23 0.63 -1.92
N ASN A 61 3.87 1.69 -2.42
CA ASN A 61 4.49 2.70 -1.56
C ASN A 61 3.47 3.59 -0.83
N THR A 62 2.39 3.99 -1.49
CA THR A 62 1.33 4.78 -0.84
C THR A 62 0.52 3.91 0.11
N ASP A 63 0.32 2.64 -0.21
CA ASP A 63 -0.44 1.69 0.62
C ASP A 63 0.26 1.43 1.95
N GLU A 64 1.60 1.29 1.95
CA GLU A 64 2.37 1.19 3.19
C GLU A 64 2.24 2.47 4.03
N PHE A 65 2.34 3.64 3.39
CA PHE A 65 2.18 4.92 4.09
C PHE A 65 0.80 5.06 4.72
N ILE A 66 -0.28 4.75 3.98
CA ILE A 66 -1.66 4.78 4.47
C ILE A 66 -1.81 3.82 5.66
N THR A 67 -1.41 2.56 5.49
CA THR A 67 -1.52 1.53 6.54
C THR A 67 -0.81 1.97 7.82
N LYS A 68 0.39 2.55 7.69
CA LYS A 68 1.15 3.09 8.82
C LYS A 68 0.41 4.22 9.51
N MET A 69 -0.08 5.20 8.76
CA MET A 69 -0.81 6.33 9.34
C MET A 69 -2.10 5.89 10.03
N CYS A 70 -2.88 4.98 9.42
CA CYS A 70 -4.11 4.47 10.03
C CYS A 70 -3.82 3.74 11.35
N GLN A 71 -2.76 2.94 11.41
CA GLN A 71 -2.35 2.29 12.65
C GLN A 71 -1.94 3.29 13.74
N LEU A 72 -1.18 4.34 13.38
CA LEU A 72 -0.71 5.35 14.33
C LEU A 72 -1.85 6.24 14.86
N GLU A 73 -2.83 6.55 14.02
CA GLU A 73 -4.01 7.37 14.37
C GLU A 73 -5.18 6.54 14.95
N GLY A 74 -5.11 5.20 14.85
CA GLY A 74 -6.18 4.30 15.29
C GLY A 74 -7.44 4.36 14.42
N THR A 75 -7.29 4.63 13.13
CA THR A 75 -8.39 4.66 12.16
C THR A 75 -8.50 3.34 11.39
N GLU A 76 -9.68 3.09 10.83
CA GLU A 76 -9.95 1.84 10.09
C GLU A 76 -9.36 1.85 8.66
N ASP A 77 -9.30 3.02 8.03
CA ASP A 77 -8.87 3.20 6.65
C ASP A 77 -8.34 4.63 6.42
N GLY A 78 -7.79 4.89 5.23
CA GLY A 78 -7.22 6.18 4.86
C GLY A 78 -6.93 6.31 3.37
N LEU A 79 -6.64 7.54 2.94
CA LEU A 79 -6.25 7.85 1.57
C LEU A 79 -5.08 8.82 1.58
N SER A 80 -4.07 8.55 0.76
CA SER A 80 -2.99 9.49 0.51
C SER A 80 -3.31 10.40 -0.68
N THR A 81 -3.14 11.70 -0.50
CA THR A 81 -3.24 12.68 -1.58
C THR A 81 -1.87 13.31 -1.83
N ALA A 82 -1.75 14.03 -2.96
CA ALA A 82 -0.50 14.72 -3.29
C ALA A 82 -0.14 15.82 -2.28
N THR A 83 -1.16 16.46 -1.68
CA THR A 83 -0.99 17.56 -0.73
C THR A 83 -2.15 17.60 0.27
N GLY A 84 -1.95 18.22 1.44
CA GLY A 84 -3.03 18.45 2.41
C GLY A 84 -4.13 19.42 1.98
N MET A 85 -3.99 20.09 0.82
CA MET A 85 -5.04 20.97 0.26
C MET A 85 -5.98 20.26 -0.73
N SER A 86 -5.64 19.03 -1.11
CA SER A 86 -6.33 18.23 -2.14
C SER A 86 -7.62 17.60 -1.65
#